data_AF-A0AAV4K1X5-F1
#
_entry.id   AF-A0AAV4K1X5-F1
#
_cell.length_a   1.000
_cell.length_b   1.000
_cell.length_c   1.000
_cell.angle_alpha   90.00
_cell.angle_beta   90.00
_cell.angle_gamma   90.00
#
_symmetry.space_group_name_H-M   'P 1'
#
loop_
_entity.id
_entity.type
_entity.pdbx_description
1 polymer ?
#
loop_
_entity_poly.entity_id
_entity_poly.type
_entity_poly.pdbx_seq_one_letter_code
_entity_poly.pdbx_strand_id
1 'polypeptide(L)'
;MSVKDNFTQEEWLKVMTAPGRAGAAVVAASPSGLTGLVAEAQAIAAAVREGVSGTPRTPLMEAMAADLMGTPPDPKDLPKQDTKNLDDVKAQSIEGVRQAMWLVSSKTSAEDAAAYRQMLLNVVEKTAGAAKEGGFLGIGGEQVSDKERAVMDELRQVIGGEQGGAAAVSQETAPLTPSPDGSGNSN
;
A
#
# COMPACT_ATOMS: atom_id res chain seq x y z
N MET A 1 -19.52 11.77 -11.97
CA MET A 1 -18.05 11.79 -11.82
C MET A 1 -17.69 10.58 -11.01
N SER A 2 -16.79 9.76 -11.54
CA SER A 2 -16.16 8.66 -10.82
C SER A 2 -14.95 9.19 -10.07
N VAL A 3 -14.58 8.56 -8.95
CA VAL A 3 -13.29 8.82 -8.29
C VAL A 3 -12.10 8.63 -9.25
N LYS A 4 -12.27 7.79 -10.29
CA LYS A 4 -11.29 7.58 -11.37
C LYS A 4 -10.98 8.87 -12.13
N ASP A 5 -11.95 9.80 -12.24
CA ASP A 5 -11.79 11.07 -12.96
C ASP A 5 -10.76 12.00 -12.28
N ASN A 6 -10.38 11.71 -11.02
CA ASN A 6 -9.34 12.45 -10.29
C ASN A 6 -7.91 12.06 -10.72
N PHE A 7 -7.76 10.97 -11.48
CA PHE A 7 -6.48 10.40 -11.89
C PHE A 7 -6.26 10.54 -13.40
N THR A 8 -5.01 10.77 -13.80
CA THR A 8 -4.60 10.50 -15.19
C THR A 8 -4.56 9.00 -15.44
N GLN A 9 -4.51 8.59 -16.71
CA GLN A 9 -4.40 7.17 -17.08
C GLN A 9 -3.17 6.50 -16.45
N GLU A 10 -2.02 7.18 -16.43
CA GLU A 10 -0.79 6.65 -15.83
C GLU A 10 -0.87 6.54 -14.31
N GLU A 11 -1.48 7.52 -13.65
CA GLU A 11 -1.68 7.48 -12.20
C GLU A 11 -2.64 6.36 -11.81
N TRP A 12 -3.73 6.22 -12.56
CA TRP A 12 -4.68 5.14 -12.33
C TRP A 12 -4.04 3.76 -12.51
N LEU A 13 -3.18 3.59 -13.53
CA LEU A 13 -2.41 2.36 -13.70
C LEU A 13 -1.51 2.06 -12.50
N LYS A 14 -0.87 3.08 -11.90
CA LYS A 14 -0.08 2.91 -10.67
C LYS A 14 -0.95 2.44 -9.50
N VAL A 15 -2.13 3.03 -9.32
CA VAL A 15 -3.11 2.61 -8.29
C VAL A 15 -3.56 1.17 -8.50
N MET A 16 -3.85 0.77 -9.73
CA MET A 16 -4.31 -0.57 -10.09
C MET A 16 -3.22 -1.65 -9.97
N THR A 17 -1.96 -1.30 -10.23
CA THR A 17 -0.83 -2.26 -10.22
C THR A 17 -0.13 -2.37 -8.87
N ALA A 18 -0.29 -1.40 -7.97
CA ALA A 18 0.35 -1.39 -6.66
C ALA A 18 0.05 -2.62 -5.77
N PRO A 19 -1.17 -3.17 -5.73
CA PRO A 19 -1.41 -4.43 -5.01
C PRO A 19 -0.54 -5.58 -5.53
N GLY A 20 -0.43 -5.71 -6.86
CA GLY A 20 0.46 -6.70 -7.48
C GLY A 20 1.93 -6.47 -7.14
N ARG A 21 2.36 -5.21 -7.11
CA ARG A 21 3.73 -4.83 -6.70
C ARG A 21 4.01 -5.16 -5.23
N ALA A 22 3.06 -4.92 -4.33
CA ALA A 22 3.21 -5.27 -2.92
C ALA A 22 3.44 -6.78 -2.74
N GLY A 23 2.67 -7.62 -3.45
CA GLY A 23 2.91 -9.05 -3.50
C GLY A 23 4.27 -9.42 -4.13
N ALA A 24 4.61 -8.81 -5.26
CA ALA A 24 5.89 -9.07 -5.94
C ALA A 24 7.12 -8.70 -5.09
N ALA A 25 7.03 -7.68 -4.24
CA ALA A 25 8.09 -7.35 -3.28
C ALA A 25 8.32 -8.47 -2.25
N VAL A 26 7.23 -9.07 -1.73
CA VAL A 26 7.30 -10.22 -0.81
C VAL A 26 7.94 -11.42 -1.51
N VAL A 27 7.45 -11.77 -2.70
CA VAL A 27 7.99 -12.88 -3.51
C VAL A 27 9.47 -12.68 -3.83
N ALA A 28 9.89 -11.46 -4.17
CA ALA A 28 11.28 -11.16 -4.49
C ALA A 28 12.21 -11.29 -3.25
N ALA A 29 11.67 -11.10 -2.04
CA ALA A 29 12.42 -11.22 -0.79
C ALA A 29 12.80 -12.67 -0.47
N SER A 30 11.96 -13.63 -0.87
CA SER A 30 12.22 -15.07 -0.75
C SER A 30 11.45 -15.81 -1.86
N PRO A 31 12.05 -15.95 -3.05
CA PRO A 31 11.39 -16.60 -4.16
C PRO A 31 11.08 -18.06 -3.79
N SER A 32 9.80 -18.42 -3.83
CA SER A 32 9.42 -19.82 -3.79
C SER A 32 9.89 -20.53 -5.07
N GLY A 33 10.04 -21.86 -5.00
CA GLY A 33 10.27 -22.67 -6.21
C GLY A 33 9.15 -22.46 -7.26
N LEU A 34 9.33 -22.98 -8.48
CA LEU A 34 8.41 -22.75 -9.60
C LEU A 34 6.93 -23.01 -9.29
N THR A 35 6.61 -23.97 -8.42
CA THR A 35 5.25 -24.27 -7.97
C THR A 35 4.68 -23.23 -7.01
N GLY A 36 5.53 -22.61 -6.18
CA GLY A 36 5.13 -21.57 -5.24
C GLY A 36 4.85 -20.22 -5.93
N LEU A 37 5.56 -19.88 -7.01
CA LEU A 37 5.30 -18.66 -7.79
C LEU A 37 3.86 -18.59 -8.34
N VAL A 38 3.30 -19.73 -8.74
CA VAL A 38 1.90 -19.80 -9.20
C VAL A 38 0.93 -19.60 -8.04
N ALA A 39 1.20 -20.24 -6.90
CA ALA A 39 0.38 -20.09 -5.69
C ALA A 39 0.42 -18.64 -5.15
N GLU A 40 1.59 -18.00 -5.16
CA GLU A 40 1.78 -16.61 -4.79
C GLU A 40 1.01 -15.67 -5.72
N ALA A 41 1.08 -15.87 -7.04
CA ALA A 41 0.30 -15.09 -8.00
C ALA A 41 -1.22 -15.25 -7.80
N GLN A 42 -1.68 -16.47 -7.50
CA GLN A 42 -3.08 -16.74 -7.17
C GLN A 42 -3.51 -16.07 -5.86
N ALA A 43 -2.65 -16.11 -4.83
CA ALA A 43 -2.90 -15.47 -3.54
C ALA A 43 -3.02 -13.95 -3.68
N ILE A 44 -2.13 -13.32 -4.47
CA ILE A 44 -2.21 -11.91 -4.81
C ILE A 44 -3.55 -11.61 -5.49
N ALA A 45 -3.89 -12.34 -6.55
CA ALA A 45 -5.13 -12.11 -7.30
C ALA A 45 -6.39 -12.29 -6.42
N ALA A 46 -6.41 -13.30 -5.56
CA ALA A 46 -7.49 -13.53 -4.61
C ALA A 46 -7.61 -12.39 -3.59
N ALA A 47 -6.49 -11.95 -3.01
CA ALA A 47 -6.47 -10.87 -2.03
C ALA A 47 -6.90 -9.52 -2.63
N VAL A 48 -6.52 -9.22 -3.88
CA VAL A 48 -7.02 -8.02 -4.57
C VAL A 48 -8.53 -8.11 -4.78
N ARG A 49 -9.04 -9.25 -5.28
CA ARG A 49 -10.48 -9.45 -5.48
C ARG A 49 -11.27 -9.34 -4.19
N GLU A 50 -10.75 -9.92 -3.10
CA GLU A 50 -11.31 -9.80 -1.75
C GLU A 50 -11.34 -8.33 -1.30
N GLY A 51 -10.23 -7.61 -1.46
CA GLY A 51 -10.13 -6.20 -1.06
C GLY A 51 -11.11 -5.29 -1.79
N VAL A 52 -11.19 -5.39 -3.12
CA VAL A 52 -12.09 -4.54 -3.92
C VAL A 52 -13.57 -4.93 -3.77
N SER A 53 -13.86 -6.17 -3.38
CA SER A 53 -15.23 -6.65 -3.13
C SER A 53 -15.66 -6.53 -1.67
N GLY A 54 -14.74 -6.19 -0.78
CA GLY A 54 -14.90 -6.15 0.67
C GLY A 54 -15.72 -4.97 1.17
N THR A 55 -15.89 -4.89 2.48
CA THR A 55 -16.59 -3.79 3.17
C THR A 55 -15.58 -2.97 3.98
N PRO A 56 -15.61 -1.63 3.93
CA PRO A 56 -16.56 -0.78 3.21
C PRO A 56 -16.31 -0.72 1.70
N ARG A 57 -17.39 -0.68 0.90
CA ARG A 57 -17.31 -0.37 -0.53
C ARG A 57 -17.17 1.13 -0.71
N THR A 58 -15.95 1.60 -0.64
CA THR A 58 -15.65 3.01 -0.93
C THR A 58 -15.67 3.26 -2.44
N PRO A 59 -15.88 4.51 -2.90
CA PRO A 59 -15.87 4.81 -4.33
C PRO A 59 -14.61 4.32 -5.07
N LEU A 60 -13.44 4.36 -4.42
CA LEU A 60 -12.19 3.84 -4.98
C LEU A 60 -12.24 2.33 -5.17
N MET A 61 -12.69 1.57 -4.17
CA MET A 61 -12.80 0.11 -4.26
C MET A 61 -13.76 -0.30 -5.37
N GLU A 62 -14.89 0.41 -5.52
CA GLU A 62 -15.86 0.16 -6.59
C GLU A 62 -15.28 0.45 -7.98
N ALA A 63 -14.55 1.56 -8.14
CA ALA A 63 -13.89 1.90 -9.40
C ALA A 63 -12.81 0.88 -9.77
N MET A 64 -12.02 0.43 -8.79
CA MET A 64 -11.03 -0.64 -9.00
C MET A 64 -11.72 -1.95 -9.37
N ALA A 65 -12.78 -2.36 -8.67
CA ALA A 65 -13.53 -3.57 -8.97
C ALA A 65 -14.08 -3.56 -10.40
N ALA A 66 -14.66 -2.44 -10.84
CA ALA A 66 -15.20 -2.28 -12.19
C ALA A 66 -14.12 -2.47 -13.26
N ASP A 67 -12.93 -1.89 -13.06
CA ASP A 67 -11.82 -2.03 -14.00
C ASP A 67 -11.17 -3.43 -13.95
N LEU A 68 -11.16 -4.09 -12.79
CA LEU A 68 -10.71 -5.49 -12.67
C LEU A 68 -11.61 -6.48 -13.42
N MET A 69 -12.91 -6.15 -13.56
CA MET A 69 -13.85 -6.94 -14.36
C MET A 69 -13.74 -6.65 -15.86
N GLY A 70 -13.01 -5.59 -16.25
CA GLY A 70 -12.70 -5.26 -17.62
C GLY A 70 -11.58 -6.12 -18.21
N THR A 71 -11.13 -5.75 -19.41
CA THR A 71 -9.99 -6.41 -20.06
C THR A 71 -8.70 -6.09 -19.29
N PRO A 72 -7.92 -7.09 -18.84
CA PRO A 72 -6.63 -6.84 -18.21
C PRO A 72 -5.69 -6.09 -19.18
N PRO A 73 -4.80 -5.21 -18.67
CA PRO A 73 -3.84 -4.51 -19.51
C PRO A 73 -2.95 -5.49 -20.26
N ASP A 74 -2.58 -5.16 -21.51
CA ASP A 74 -1.66 -5.99 -22.29
C ASP A 74 -0.31 -6.02 -21.53
N PRO A 75 0.33 -7.21 -21.38
CA PRO A 75 1.65 -7.31 -20.77
C PRO A 75 2.70 -6.35 -21.34
N LYS A 76 2.51 -5.88 -22.58
CA LYS A 76 3.38 -4.89 -23.25
C LYS A 76 3.21 -3.46 -22.72
N ASP A 77 2.05 -3.13 -22.18
CA ASP A 77 1.73 -1.81 -21.62
C ASP A 77 2.16 -1.69 -20.15
N LEU A 78 2.46 -2.82 -19.53
CA LEU A 78 3.06 -2.86 -18.20
C LEU A 78 4.56 -2.52 -18.30
N PRO A 79 5.09 -1.68 -17.40
CA PRO A 79 6.52 -1.39 -17.38
C PRO A 79 7.30 -2.70 -17.20
N LYS A 80 8.21 -2.98 -18.13
CA LYS A 80 9.07 -4.17 -18.07
C LYS A 80 9.97 -4.07 -16.84
N GLN A 81 9.70 -4.91 -15.84
CA GLN A 81 10.66 -5.13 -14.77
C GLN A 81 11.78 -6.02 -15.28
N ASP A 82 13.03 -5.60 -15.09
CA ASP A 82 14.17 -6.49 -15.33
C ASP A 82 14.21 -7.51 -14.20
N THR A 83 13.63 -8.69 -14.45
CA THR A 83 13.51 -9.76 -13.46
C THR A 83 14.85 -10.45 -13.16
N LYS A 84 15.96 -10.00 -13.76
CA LYS A 84 17.29 -10.56 -13.51
C LYS A 84 17.85 -10.19 -12.15
N ASN A 85 17.37 -9.11 -11.55
CA ASN A 85 17.80 -8.68 -10.22
C ASN A 85 16.59 -8.56 -9.28
N LEU A 86 16.47 -9.53 -8.38
CA LEU A 86 15.38 -9.58 -7.39
C LEU A 86 15.40 -8.39 -6.41
N ASP A 87 16.58 -7.84 -6.13
CA ASP A 87 16.68 -6.64 -5.29
C ASP A 87 16.12 -5.40 -6.00
N ASP A 88 16.34 -5.28 -7.32
CA ASP A 88 15.75 -4.20 -8.12
C ASP A 88 14.24 -4.38 -8.23
N VAL A 89 13.75 -5.61 -8.41
CA VAL A 89 12.32 -5.93 -8.41
C VAL A 89 11.68 -5.51 -7.09
N LYS A 90 12.30 -5.87 -5.97
CA LYS A 90 11.85 -5.49 -4.62
C LYS A 90 11.80 -3.97 -4.48
N ALA A 91 12.88 -3.27 -4.79
CA ALA A 91 12.98 -1.82 -4.62
C ALA A 91 11.94 -1.07 -5.49
N GLN A 92 11.81 -1.45 -6.77
CA GLN A 92 10.83 -0.85 -7.70
C GLN A 92 9.38 -1.15 -7.31
N SER A 93 9.14 -2.32 -6.73
CA SER A 93 7.83 -2.70 -6.23
C SER A 93 7.44 -1.85 -5.01
N ILE A 94 8.33 -1.71 -4.03
CA ILE A 94 8.11 -0.86 -2.84
C ILE A 94 7.91 0.61 -3.24
N GLU A 95 8.71 1.12 -4.17
CA GLU A 95 8.55 2.48 -4.67
C GLU A 95 7.22 2.68 -5.40
N GLY A 96 6.78 1.69 -6.21
CA GLY A 96 5.48 1.75 -6.85
C GLY A 96 4.32 1.75 -5.85
N VAL A 97 4.43 1.00 -4.74
CA VAL A 97 3.46 1.02 -3.64
C VAL A 97 3.44 2.40 -2.97
N ARG A 98 4.61 3.00 -2.70
CA ARG A 98 4.73 4.35 -2.13
C ARG A 98 4.05 5.40 -2.99
N GLN A 99 4.30 5.37 -4.30
CA GLN A 99 3.70 6.30 -5.25
C GLN A 99 2.17 6.16 -5.31
N ALA A 100 1.66 4.94 -5.34
CA ALA A 100 0.21 4.70 -5.34
C ALA A 100 -0.44 5.17 -4.03
N MET A 101 0.19 4.92 -2.89
CA MET A 101 -0.26 5.40 -1.59
C MET A 101 -0.35 6.93 -1.52
N TRP A 102 0.67 7.63 -2.05
CA TRP A 102 0.66 9.08 -2.15
C TRP A 102 -0.45 9.59 -3.07
N LEU A 103 -0.63 8.97 -4.25
CA LEU A 103 -1.68 9.32 -5.21
C LEU A 103 -3.07 9.17 -4.61
N VAL A 104 -3.37 8.01 -4.01
CA VAL A 104 -4.66 7.76 -3.38
C VAL A 104 -4.90 8.73 -2.23
N SER A 105 -3.92 8.94 -1.35
CA SER A 105 -4.08 9.84 -0.20
C SER A 105 -4.27 11.31 -0.60
N SER A 106 -3.70 11.73 -1.74
CA SER A 106 -3.78 13.12 -2.22
C SER A 106 -5.01 13.41 -3.07
N LYS A 107 -5.64 12.39 -3.67
CA LYS A 107 -6.68 12.55 -4.69
C LYS A 107 -8.03 11.90 -4.34
N THR A 108 -8.12 11.28 -3.18
CA THR A 108 -9.35 10.58 -2.73
C THR A 108 -9.68 10.93 -1.28
N SER A 109 -10.80 10.41 -0.78
CA SER A 109 -11.20 10.62 0.61
C SER A 109 -10.28 9.88 1.59
N ALA A 110 -10.29 10.29 2.86
CA ALA A 110 -9.56 9.58 3.92
C ALA A 110 -10.07 8.13 4.09
N GLU A 111 -11.35 7.88 3.79
CA GLU A 111 -11.97 6.55 3.82
C GLU A 111 -11.45 5.67 2.67
N ASP A 112 -11.38 6.20 1.45
CA ASP A 112 -10.78 5.52 0.30
C ASP A 112 -9.32 5.16 0.56
N ALA A 113 -8.55 6.10 1.10
CA ALA A 113 -7.16 5.86 1.46
C ALA A 113 -7.02 4.79 2.55
N ALA A 114 -7.92 4.75 3.55
CA ALA A 114 -7.93 3.72 4.58
C ALA A 114 -8.26 2.33 4.02
N ALA A 115 -9.29 2.23 3.18
CA ALA A 115 -9.67 0.98 2.52
C ALA A 115 -8.53 0.47 1.60
N TYR A 116 -7.89 1.37 0.86
CA TYR A 116 -6.75 1.04 0.00
C TYR A 116 -5.55 0.52 0.81
N ARG A 117 -5.22 1.16 1.94
CA ARG A 117 -4.18 0.67 2.87
C ARG A 117 -4.49 -0.74 3.36
N GLN A 118 -5.72 -0.97 3.83
CA GLN A 118 -6.13 -2.28 4.34
C GLN A 118 -6.03 -3.37 3.26
N MET A 119 -6.45 -3.06 2.02
CA MET A 119 -6.30 -3.99 0.91
C MET A 119 -4.82 -4.32 0.63
N LEU A 120 -3.94 -3.32 0.56
CA LEU A 120 -2.52 -3.57 0.32
C LEU A 120 -1.90 -4.43 1.43
N LEU A 121 -2.22 -4.16 2.70
CA LEU A 121 -1.77 -4.97 3.83
C LEU A 121 -2.27 -6.42 3.73
N ASN A 122 -3.54 -6.64 3.38
CA ASN A 122 -4.09 -7.98 3.18
C ASN A 122 -3.34 -8.71 2.05
N VAL A 123 -3.03 -8.04 0.94
CA VAL A 123 -2.24 -8.64 -0.15
C VAL A 123 -0.85 -9.06 0.33
N VAL A 124 -0.16 -8.22 1.10
CA VAL A 124 1.15 -8.55 1.68
C VAL A 124 1.06 -9.79 2.58
N GLU A 125 0.05 -9.84 3.47
CA GLU A 125 -0.13 -10.95 4.40
C GLU A 125 -0.50 -12.26 3.72
N LYS A 126 -1.41 -12.23 2.73
CA LYS A 126 -1.83 -13.42 1.97
C LYS A 126 -0.70 -13.96 1.10
N THR A 127 0.08 -13.08 0.49
CA THR A 127 1.24 -13.49 -0.33
C THR A 127 2.29 -14.19 0.52
N ALA A 128 2.65 -13.60 1.68
CA ALA A 128 3.58 -14.23 2.62
C ALA A 128 3.02 -15.54 3.22
N GLY A 129 1.68 -15.66 3.35
CA GLY A 129 1.03 -16.90 3.75
C GLY A 129 1.16 -18.02 2.72
N ALA A 130 1.00 -17.71 1.44
CA ALA A 130 1.08 -18.67 0.35
C ALA A 130 2.50 -19.24 0.15
N ALA A 131 3.54 -18.43 0.37
CA ALA A 131 4.93 -18.86 0.31
C ALA A 131 5.24 -19.98 1.33
N LYS A 132 4.60 -19.96 2.53
CA LYS A 132 4.77 -20.99 3.58
C LYS A 132 4.30 -22.38 3.13
N GLU A 133 3.21 -22.42 2.37
CA GLU A 133 2.61 -23.67 1.87
C GLU A 133 3.35 -24.21 0.64
N GLY A 134 4.13 -23.36 -0.05
CA GLY A 134 4.88 -23.68 -1.26
C GLY A 134 6.33 -24.15 -1.07
N GLY A 135 6.80 -24.30 0.17
CA GLY A 135 8.19 -24.68 0.50
C GLY A 135 8.63 -26.02 -0.11
N PHE A 136 9.64 -25.94 -1.00
CA PHE A 136 10.41 -26.94 -1.77
C PHE A 136 9.85 -28.34 -2.05
N LEU A 137 9.23 -29.08 -1.13
CA LEU A 137 8.75 -30.46 -1.33
C LEU A 137 7.62 -30.88 -0.36
N GLY A 138 6.75 -29.98 0.10
CA GLY A 138 5.68 -30.35 1.03
C GLY A 138 6.17 -30.83 2.41
N ILE A 139 7.45 -30.58 2.71
CA ILE A 139 8.02 -30.67 4.05
C ILE A 139 8.12 -29.22 4.51
N GLY A 140 7.21 -28.85 5.42
CA GLY A 140 6.94 -27.48 5.85
C GLY A 140 8.17 -26.58 5.86
N GLY A 141 8.16 -25.58 4.98
CA GLY A 141 9.14 -24.51 4.96
C GLY A 141 9.01 -23.64 6.21
N GLU A 142 10.14 -23.12 6.66
CA GLU A 142 10.33 -22.25 7.82
C GLU A 142 9.28 -21.13 7.92
N GLN A 143 8.93 -20.73 9.16
CA GLN A 143 8.17 -19.49 9.41
C GLN A 143 8.79 -18.34 8.60
N VAL A 144 7.94 -17.41 8.10
CA VAL A 144 8.32 -16.17 7.37
C VAL A 144 9.78 -15.82 7.60
N SER A 145 10.59 -15.94 6.54
CA SER A 145 12.04 -15.79 6.66
C SER A 145 12.39 -14.40 7.18
N ASP A 146 13.57 -14.23 7.78
CA ASP A 146 13.99 -12.89 8.24
C ASP A 146 13.99 -11.85 7.11
N LYS A 147 14.27 -12.30 5.87
CA LYS A 147 14.23 -11.45 4.67
C LYS A 147 12.80 -11.06 4.29
N GLU A 148 11.86 -12.00 4.31
CA GLU A 148 10.45 -11.70 4.07
C GLU A 148 9.89 -10.77 5.14
N ARG A 149 10.22 -11.03 6.41
CA ARG A 149 9.78 -10.20 7.54
C ARG A 149 10.26 -8.76 7.38
N ALA A 150 11.54 -8.57 7.04
CA ALA A 150 12.09 -7.24 6.79
C ALA A 150 11.34 -6.50 5.68
N VAL A 151 11.00 -7.17 4.57
CA VAL A 151 10.26 -6.56 3.47
C VAL A 151 8.80 -6.29 3.83
N MET A 152 8.15 -7.18 4.58
CA MET A 152 6.80 -6.95 5.08
C MET A 152 6.76 -5.73 6.02
N ASP A 153 7.77 -5.57 6.88
CA ASP A 153 7.87 -4.43 7.79
C ASP A 153 8.13 -3.13 7.02
N GLU A 154 8.98 -3.15 6.00
CA GLU A 154 9.18 -2.01 5.10
C GLU A 154 7.88 -1.64 4.35
N LEU A 155 7.16 -2.62 3.80
CA LEU A 155 5.86 -2.41 3.16
C LEU A 155 4.82 -1.86 4.15
N ARG A 156 4.78 -2.36 5.38
CA ARG A 156 3.90 -1.83 6.43
C ARG A 156 4.21 -0.37 6.75
N GLN A 157 5.49 0.01 6.80
CA GLN A 157 5.88 1.41 7.00
C GLN A 157 5.45 2.28 5.82
N VAL A 158 5.66 1.82 4.58
CA VAL A 158 5.25 2.56 3.38
C VAL A 158 3.73 2.70 3.27
N ILE A 159 2.98 1.63 3.61
CA ILE A 159 1.52 1.61 3.51
C ILE A 159 0.87 2.33 4.69
N GLY A 160 1.34 2.08 5.92
CA GLY A 160 0.83 2.71 7.13
C GLY A 160 1.15 4.20 7.22
N GLY A 161 2.15 4.65 6.45
CA GLY A 161 2.75 5.97 6.61
C GLY A 161 3.56 6.03 7.91
N GLU A 162 4.59 6.85 7.94
CA GLU A 162 5.21 7.26 9.20
C GLU A 162 4.16 7.97 10.06
N GLN A 163 3.48 7.20 10.90
CA GLN A 163 2.84 7.71 12.11
C GLN A 163 3.96 8.12 13.07
N GLY A 164 4.63 9.24 12.77
CA GLY A 164 5.86 9.62 13.46
C GLY A 164 6.42 11.02 13.19
N GLY A 165 5.61 11.97 12.68
CA GLY A 165 6.13 13.30 12.31
C GLY A 165 5.19 14.49 12.47
N ALA A 166 4.08 14.37 13.21
CA ALA A 166 3.15 15.48 13.46
C ALA A 166 2.90 15.78 14.95
N ALA A 167 3.79 15.32 15.83
CA ALA A 167 3.76 15.61 17.26
C ALA A 167 4.97 16.48 17.68
N ALA A 168 5.12 17.66 17.08
CA ALA A 168 5.84 18.81 17.65
C ALA A 168 5.75 20.04 16.72
N VAL A 169 4.54 20.46 16.34
CA VAL A 169 4.35 21.91 16.17
C VAL A 169 4.10 22.40 17.58
N SER A 170 5.17 22.80 18.26
CA SER A 170 5.08 23.69 19.40
C SER A 170 4.39 24.96 18.92
N GLN A 171 3.06 24.99 19.00
CA GLN A 171 2.35 26.24 19.21
C GLN A 171 2.74 26.68 20.62
N GLU A 172 3.88 27.35 20.70
CA GLU A 172 4.15 28.31 21.76
C GLU A 172 3.14 29.44 21.56
N THR A 173 1.94 29.23 22.08
CA THR A 173 0.97 30.30 22.29
C THR A 173 1.61 31.30 23.24
N ALA A 174 2.04 32.43 22.69
CA ALA A 174 2.40 33.61 23.46
C ALA A 174 1.26 33.94 24.45
N PRO A 175 1.53 34.11 25.76
CA PRO A 175 0.54 34.71 26.64
C PRO A 175 0.46 36.21 26.32
N LEU A 176 -0.52 36.56 25.49
CA LEU A 176 -1.09 37.90 25.43
C LEU A 176 -1.54 38.27 26.85
N THR A 177 -0.96 39.34 27.40
CA THR A 177 -1.42 39.99 28.63
C THR A 177 -2.83 40.56 28.47
N PRO A 178 -3.78 40.25 29.35
CA PRO A 178 -4.91 41.13 29.68
C PRO A 178 -4.66 41.70 31.09
N SER A 179 -4.88 42.96 31.46
CA SER A 179 -5.80 44.01 31.02
C SER A 179 -5.34 45.33 31.65
N PRO A 180 -5.86 46.49 31.19
CA PRO A 180 -5.83 47.71 31.96
C PRO A 180 -6.95 47.65 33.02
N ASP A 181 -6.61 47.84 34.28
CA ASP A 181 -7.62 48.14 35.31
C ASP A 181 -7.31 49.50 35.93
N GLY A 182 -8.34 50.32 36.00
CA GLY A 182 -8.28 51.69 36.45
C GLY A 182 -8.48 51.81 37.96
N SER A 183 -7.62 52.57 38.61
CA SER A 183 -7.85 53.33 39.85
C SER A 183 -6.56 54.13 40.09
N GLY A 184 -6.54 55.46 40.06
CA GLY A 184 -7.31 56.35 40.93
C GLY A 184 -6.52 56.61 42.22
N ASN A 185 -5.69 57.68 42.25
CA ASN A 185 -5.39 58.57 43.40
C ASN A 185 -4.25 59.54 42.99
N SER A 186 -4.47 60.85 42.83
CA SER A 186 -4.31 61.91 43.86
C SER A 186 -2.88 62.04 44.42
N ASN A 187 -2.09 63.00 43.94
CA ASN A 187 -1.91 64.36 44.50
C ASN A 187 -0.88 65.14 43.67
#